data_AF-A0A349UZG4-F1
#
_entry.id   AF-A0A349UZG4-F1
#
_cell.length_a   1.000
_cell.length_b   1.000
_cell.length_c   1.000
_cell.angle_alpha   90.00
_cell.angle_beta   90.00
_cell.angle_gamma   90.00
#
_symmetry.space_group_name_H-M   'P 1'
#
loop_
_entity.id
_entity.type
_entity.pdbx_description
1 polymer ?
#
loop_
_entity_poly.entity_id
_entity_poly.type
_entity_poly.pdbx_seq_one_letter_code
_entity_poly.pdbx_strand_id
1 'polypeptide(L)'
;VSVAGIDVIVTNLGDCIRAFPPTCPHLAEPLVDSGLLKDGLLTCTKHLWQWDLRSGEMKGAAERPVAMYEATVNGDDVMVKVEQEITYDYDEEDDFDEDDFFGAD
;
A
#
# COMPACT_ATOMS: atom_id res chain seq x y z
N VAL A 1 11.25 2.02 -5.34
CA VAL A 1 12.17 1.59 -6.43
C VAL A 1 11.33 1.44 -7.68
N SER A 2 11.88 1.70 -8.87
CA SER A 2 11.12 1.54 -10.12
C SER A 2 11.54 0.27 -10.86
N VAL A 3 10.56 -0.52 -11.31
CA VAL A 3 10.74 -1.74 -12.09
C VAL A 3 9.92 -1.61 -13.37
N ALA A 4 10.58 -1.63 -14.54
CA ALA A 4 9.94 -1.40 -15.84
C ALA A 4 9.12 -0.09 -15.93
N GLY A 5 9.53 0.94 -15.17
CA GLY A 5 8.84 2.23 -15.11
C GLY A 5 7.70 2.30 -14.09
N ILE A 6 7.42 1.22 -13.36
CA ILE A 6 6.38 1.15 -12.33
C ILE A 6 7.05 1.23 -10.96
N ASP A 7 6.58 2.15 -10.12
CA ASP A 7 7.08 2.28 -8.76
C ASP A 7 6.51 1.19 -7.86
N VAL A 8 7.41 0.58 -7.08
CA VAL A 8 7.08 -0.45 -6.10
C VAL A 8 7.88 -0.23 -4.82
N ILE A 9 7.31 -0.65 -3.70
CA ILE A 9 8.00 -0.79 -2.42
C ILE A 9 8.44 -2.25 -2.30
N VAL A 10 9.70 -2.46 -1.92
CA VAL A 10 10.26 -3.78 -1.61
C VAL A 10 10.65 -3.80 -0.15
N THR A 11 10.24 -4.85 0.56
CA THR A 11 10.51 -5.04 1.98
C THR A 11 11.21 -6.37 2.22
N ASN A 12 12.16 -6.37 3.14
CA ASN A 12 12.84 -7.56 3.60
C ASN A 12 12.40 -7.90 5.02
N LEU A 13 11.71 -9.03 5.19
CA LEU A 13 11.21 -9.52 6.48
C LEU A 13 12.17 -10.50 7.15
N GLY A 14 13.36 -10.72 6.58
CA GLY A 14 14.40 -11.64 7.03
C GLY A 14 14.29 -13.03 6.41
N ASP A 15 13.09 -13.59 6.38
CA ASP A 15 12.79 -14.92 5.82
C ASP A 15 12.05 -14.86 4.48
N CYS A 16 11.46 -13.72 4.14
CA CYS A 16 10.87 -13.49 2.83
C CYS A 16 10.98 -12.03 2.38
N ILE A 17 10.94 -11.85 1.06
CA ILE A 17 10.81 -10.55 0.41
C ILE A 17 9.36 -10.34 -0.01
N ARG A 18 8.87 -9.12 0.12
CA ARG A 18 7.54 -8.70 -0.33
C ARG A 18 7.64 -7.42 -1.14
N ALA A 19 6.91 -7.36 -2.24
CA ALA A 19 6.83 -6.20 -3.11
C ALA A 19 5.35 -5.81 -3.29
N PHE A 20 5.04 -4.51 -3.21
CA PHE A 20 3.69 -3.98 -3.30
C PHE A 20 3.69 -2.54 -3.83
N PRO A 21 2.54 -2.00 -4.29
CA PRO A 21 2.44 -0.61 -4.75
C PRO A 21 2.80 0.39 -3.66
N PRO A 22 3.33 1.59 -4.02
CA PRO A 22 3.67 2.62 -3.06
C PRO A 22 2.45 3.34 -2.47
N THR A 23 1.24 2.99 -2.90
CA THR A 23 -0.02 3.63 -2.50
C THR A 23 -0.86 2.74 -1.59
N CYS A 24 -1.46 3.36 -0.58
CA CYS A 24 -2.40 2.71 0.32
C CYS A 24 -3.73 2.44 -0.41
N PRO A 25 -4.31 1.23 -0.31
CA PRO A 25 -5.58 0.88 -0.97
C PRO A 25 -6.82 1.61 -0.44
N HIS A 26 -6.66 2.44 0.60
CA HIS A 26 -7.74 3.21 1.19
C HIS A 26 -7.97 4.54 0.42
N LEU A 27 -7.07 5.51 0.56
CA LEU A 27 -7.21 6.87 -0.01
C LEU A 27 -5.93 7.35 -0.69
N ALA A 28 -5.34 6.47 -1.50
CA ALA A 28 -4.13 6.72 -2.30
C ALA A 28 -2.91 7.25 -1.51
N GLU A 29 -2.91 7.11 -0.19
CA GLU A 29 -1.86 7.68 0.65
C GLU A 29 -0.50 7.05 0.33
N PRO A 30 0.57 7.85 0.13
CA PRO A 30 1.91 7.33 -0.12
C PRO A 30 2.43 6.55 1.09
N LEU A 31 2.59 5.23 0.93
CA LEU A 31 3.14 4.34 1.96
C LEU A 31 4.66 4.52 2.14
N VAL A 32 5.34 5.15 1.19
CA VAL A 32 6.75 5.54 1.36
C VAL A 32 6.94 6.55 2.49
N ASP A 33 5.96 7.43 2.72
CA ASP A 33 5.99 8.46 3.75
C ASP A 33 5.22 8.06 5.01
N SER A 34 4.07 7.39 4.82
CA SER A 34 3.14 7.03 5.90
C SER A 34 3.23 5.57 6.35
N GLY A 35 4.03 4.73 5.69
CA GLY A 35 4.14 3.31 5.98
C GLY A 35 5.11 3.02 7.12
N LEU A 36 4.61 2.39 8.19
CA LEU A 36 5.43 1.85 9.26
C LEU A 36 5.42 0.32 9.21
N LEU A 37 6.60 -0.28 9.05
CA LEU A 37 6.76 -1.74 9.04
C LEU A 37 7.39 -2.21 10.36
N LYS A 38 6.68 -3.04 11.11
CA LYS A 38 7.18 -3.65 12.34
C LYS A 38 6.76 -5.10 12.44
N ASP A 39 7.71 -5.99 12.68
CA ASP A 39 7.48 -7.44 12.88
C ASP A 39 6.68 -8.11 11.74
N GLY A 40 6.77 -7.59 10.51
CA GLY A 40 6.00 -8.08 9.34
C GLY A 40 4.63 -7.44 9.17
N LEU A 41 4.22 -6.57 10.09
CA LEU A 41 2.98 -5.80 10.01
C LEU A 41 3.25 -4.42 9.40
N LEU A 42 2.72 -4.18 8.21
CA LEU A 42 2.69 -2.86 7.59
C LEU A 42 1.50 -2.08 8.14
N THR A 43 1.73 -0.84 8.58
CA THR A 43 0.70 0.08 9.07
C THR A 43 0.78 1.39 8.31
N CYS A 44 -0.33 1.81 7.70
CA CYS A 44 -0.46 3.18 7.18
C CYS A 44 -0.80 4.11 8.35
N THR A 45 0.06 5.08 8.66
CA THR A 45 -0.11 5.94 9.84
C THR A 45 -1.26 6.94 9.74
N LYS A 46 -1.79 7.19 8.54
CA LYS A 46 -2.86 8.18 8.33
C LYS A 46 -4.21 7.71 8.88
N HIS A 47 -4.59 6.48 8.55
CA HIS A 47 -5.89 5.91 8.97
C HIS A 47 -5.74 4.57 9.71
N LEU A 48 -4.51 4.18 10.05
CA LEU A 48 -4.19 3.00 10.85
C LEU A 48 -4.64 1.68 10.24
N TRP A 49 -4.73 1.61 8.90
CA TRP A 49 -4.94 0.34 8.19
C TRP A 49 -3.68 -0.50 8.26
N GLN A 50 -3.85 -1.80 8.48
CA GLN A 50 -2.75 -2.71 8.75
C GLN A 50 -2.86 -3.99 7.93
N TRP A 51 -1.69 -4.50 7.51
CA TRP A 51 -1.60 -5.75 6.76
C TRP A 51 -0.40 -6.56 7.23
N ASP A 52 -0.63 -7.84 7.46
CA ASP A 52 0.45 -8.81 7.66
C ASP A 52 1.05 -9.13 6.29
N LEU A 53 2.29 -8.68 6.05
CA LEU A 53 2.95 -8.87 4.76
C LEU A 53 3.33 -10.33 4.50
N ARG A 54 3.38 -11.19 5.53
CA ARG A 54 3.76 -12.60 5.40
C ARG A 54 2.62 -13.40 4.80
N SER A 55 1.43 -13.24 5.37
CA SER A 55 0.20 -13.93 4.98
C SER A 55 -0.61 -13.16 3.93
N GLY A 56 -0.44 -11.85 3.83
CA GLY A 56 -1.31 -10.96 3.06
C GLY A 56 -2.63 -10.62 3.77
N GLU A 57 -2.81 -11.05 5.02
CA GLU A 57 -4.05 -10.80 5.76
C GLU A 57 -4.19 -9.34 6.19
N MET A 58 -5.39 -8.79 5.98
CA MET A 58 -5.80 -7.54 6.59
C MET A 58 -5.89 -7.70 8.11
N LYS A 59 -5.47 -6.66 8.84
CA LYS A 59 -5.52 -6.59 10.30
C LYS A 59 -6.20 -5.28 10.73
N GLY A 60 -6.76 -5.29 11.93
CA GLY A 60 -7.39 -4.10 12.51
C GLY A 60 -8.62 -3.65 11.71
N ALA A 61 -8.64 -2.39 11.30
CA ALA A 61 -9.74 -1.74 10.57
C ALA A 61 -9.58 -1.78 9.04
N ALA A 62 -8.60 -2.51 8.51
CA ALA A 62 -8.40 -2.59 7.06
C ALA A 62 -9.54 -3.36 6.39
N GLU A 63 -10.18 -2.74 5.39
CA GLU A 63 -11.30 -3.33 4.65
C GLU A 63 -10.91 -3.78 3.23
N ARG A 64 -9.76 -3.32 2.73
CA ARG A 64 -9.20 -3.76 1.43
C ARG A 64 -7.78 -4.31 1.59
N PRO A 65 -7.44 -5.41 0.89
CA PRO A 65 -6.12 -6.00 0.98
C PRO A 65 -5.09 -5.13 0.27
N VAL A 66 -3.84 -5.18 0.73
CA VAL A 66 -2.70 -4.65 -0.03
C VAL A 66 -2.30 -5.70 -1.07
N ALA A 67 -2.35 -5.31 -2.34
CA ALA A 67 -1.97 -6.20 -3.43
C ALA A 67 -0.44 -6.37 -3.48
N MET A 68 0.00 -7.57 -3.86
CA MET A 68 1.41 -7.93 -3.87
C MET A 68 1.87 -8.27 -5.28
N TYR A 69 3.08 -7.85 -5.61
CA TYR A 69 3.84 -8.37 -6.75
C TYR A 69 4.59 -9.64 -6.33
N GLU A 70 4.73 -10.58 -7.26
CA GLU A 70 5.56 -11.76 -7.04
C GLU A 70 7.03 -11.35 -6.99
N ALA A 71 7.71 -11.68 -5.90
CA ALA A 71 9.12 -11.36 -5.69
C ALA A 71 9.91 -12.62 -5.33
N THR A 72 11.06 -12.81 -6.00
CA THR A 72 11.96 -13.95 -5.77
C THR A 72 13.39 -13.43 -5.60
N VAL A 73 14.17 -14.08 -4.72
CA VAL A 73 15.60 -13.80 -4.55
C VAL A 73 16.39 -14.77 -5.41
N ASN A 74 17.28 -14.25 -6.25
CA ASN A 74 18.20 -15.04 -7.08
C ASN A 74 19.64 -14.62 -6.78
N GLY A 75 20.30 -15.36 -5.88
CA GLY A 75 21.61 -14.98 -5.37
C GLY A 75 21.53 -13.67 -4.57
N ASP A 76 22.21 -12.64 -5.05
CA ASP A 76 22.23 -11.30 -4.44
C ASP A 76 21.16 -10.36 -5.01
N ASP A 77 20.45 -10.80 -6.06
CA ASP A 77 19.45 -9.99 -6.76
C ASP A 77 18.02 -10.28 -6.29
N VAL A 78 17.22 -9.22 -6.15
CA VAL A 78 15.77 -9.32 -5.92
C VAL A 78 15.04 -9.10 -7.25
N MET A 79 14.35 -10.12 -7.71
CA MET A 79 13.56 -10.11 -8.93
C MET A 79 12.09 -9.88 -8.57
N VAL A 80 11.46 -8.85 -9.13
CA VAL A 80 10.02 -8.58 -8.97
C VAL A 80 9.33 -8.73 -10.32
N LYS A 81 8.31 -9.59 -10.37
CA LYS A 81 7.50 -9.80 -11.56
C LYS A 81 6.41 -8.72 -11.62
N VAL A 82 6.55 -7.82 -12.59
CA VAL A 82 5.58 -6.76 -12.86
C VAL A 82 5.02 -6.94 -14.27
N GLU A 83 3.78 -7.42 -14.37
CA GLU A 83 3.06 -7.54 -15.65
C GLU A 83 2.27 -6.27 -15.97
N GLN A 84 1.67 -5.66 -14.95
CA GLN A 84 1.00 -4.37 -15.00
C GLN A 84 1.19 -3.62 -13.68
N GLU A 85 0.95 -2.31 -13.70
CA GLU A 85 0.83 -1.53 -12.48
C GLU A 85 -0.43 -1.97 -11.73
N ILE A 86 -0.29 -2.22 -10.42
CA ILE A 86 -1.42 -2.45 -9.54
C ILE A 86 -1.85 -1.10 -8.97
N THR A 87 -3.03 -0.68 -9.38
CA THR A 87 -3.74 0.49 -8.85
C THR A 87 -5.00 0.05 -8.11
N TYR A 88 -5.52 0.92 -7.26
CA TYR A 88 -6.78 0.70 -6.54
C TYR A 88 -7.83 1.68 -7.06
N ASP A 89 -9.09 1.24 -7.01
CA ASP A 89 -10.22 2.11 -7.28
C ASP A 89 -10.49 2.94 -6.02
N TYR A 90 -10.27 4.25 -6.10
CA TYR A 90 -10.57 5.15 -5.01
C TYR A 90 -11.94 5.72 -5.29
N ASP A 91 -12.92 5.36 -4.46
CA ASP A 91 -14.22 6.01 -4.53
C ASP A 91 -13.96 7.51 -4.35
N GLU A 92 -14.43 8.31 -5.32
CA GLU A 92 -14.50 9.76 -5.20
C GLU A 92 -15.49 10.03 -4.07
N GLU A 93 -15.05 9.99 -2.80
CA GLU A 93 -15.88 10.47 -1.70
C GLU A 93 -16.12 11.95 -1.96
N ASP A 94 -17.37 12.24 -2.34
CA ASP A 94 -17.98 13.52 -2.67
C ASP A 94 -17.12 14.69 -2.23
N ASP A 95 -16.71 15.53 -3.19
CA ASP A 95 -16.41 16.93 -2.92
C ASP A 95 -17.51 17.42 -1.97
N PHE A 96 -17.19 17.51 -0.67
CA PHE A 96 -18.09 18.09 0.30
C PHE A 96 -18.30 19.50 -0.21
N ASP A 97 -19.46 19.75 -0.82
CA ASP A 97 -19.83 21.04 -1.38
C ASP A 97 -19.53 22.09 -0.30
N GLU A 98 -18.49 22.90 -0.54
CA GLU A 98 -18.01 23.93 0.40
C GLU A 98 -19.13 24.93 0.76
N ASP A 99 -20.21 24.92 -0.03
CA ASP A 99 -21.42 25.72 0.11
C ASP A 99 -22.33 25.29 1.28
N ASP A 100 -22.25 24.05 1.80
CA ASP A 100 -23.13 23.58 2.91
C ASP A 100 -22.53 23.82 4.31
N PHE A 101 -21.26 24.24 4.43
CA PHE A 101 -20.61 24.48 5.73
C PHE A 101 -20.71 25.92 6.23
N PHE A 102 -20.89 26.91 5.34
CA PHE A 102 -21.01 28.34 5.71
C PHE A 102 -22.36 28.98 5.38
N GLY A 103 -23.36 28.20 4.96
CA GLY A 103 -24.67 28.68 4.54
C GLY A 103 -25.71 28.77 5.65
N ALA A 104 -25.39 29.39 6.80
CA ALA A 104 -26.39 29.72 7.82
C ALA A 104 -26.16 31.13 8.37
N ASP A 105 -26.62 32.12 7.60
CA ASP A 105 -27.02 33.44 8.11
C ASP A 105 -28.31 33.91 7.42
#